data_AF-A0A4Y4C4E9-F1
#
_entry.id   AF-A0A4Y4C4E9-F1
#
_cell.length_a   1.000
_cell.length_b   1.000
_cell.length_c   1.000
_cell.angle_alpha   90.00
_cell.angle_beta   90.00
_cell.angle_gamma   90.00
#
_symmetry.space_group_name_H-M   'P 1'
#
loop_
_entity.id
_entity.type
_entity.pdbx_description
1 polymer ?
#
loop_
_entity_poly.entity_id
_entity_poly.type
_entity_poly.pdbx_seq_one_letter_code
_entity_poly.pdbx_strand_id
1 'polypeptide(L)' 'MKTSKDFDQAFDRGEDILDDLDLSTARRPGEEQKRVNVDFPVWMVAALDAEARHLGVTRQSIIKLWLAERLEQRKNPAA' A
#
# COMPACT_ATOMS: atom_id res chain seq x y z
N MET A 1 -9.27 20.25 29.66
CA MET A 1 -9.28 18.81 29.32
C MET A 1 -10.68 18.50 28.80
N LYS A 2 -10.84 18.36 27.47
CA LYS A 2 -12.12 17.95 26.89
C LYS A 2 -12.45 16.54 27.37
N THR A 3 -13.72 16.27 27.68
CA THR A 3 -14.15 14.91 27.98
C THR A 3 -14.36 14.13 26.68
N SER A 4 -14.40 12.80 26.75
CA SER A 4 -14.70 11.96 25.58
C SER A 4 -16.00 12.37 24.88
N LYS A 5 -17.00 12.83 25.65
CA LYS A 5 -18.28 13.30 25.09
C LYS A 5 -18.15 14.59 24.28
N ASP A 6 -17.29 15.50 24.72
CA ASP A 6 -17.07 16.77 24.01
C ASP A 6 -16.30 16.53 22.70
N PHE A 7 -15.39 15.54 22.71
CA PHE A 7 -14.64 15.10 21.53
C PHE A 7 -15.56 14.43 20.50
N ASP A 8 -16.35 13.43 20.91
CA ASP A 8 -17.26 12.73 20.01
C ASP A 8 -18.24 13.69 19.33
N GLN A 9 -18.80 14.63 20.11
CA GLN A 9 -19.71 15.63 19.54
C GLN A 9 -19.02 16.61 18.59
N ALA A 10 -17.76 17.00 18.85
CA ALA A 10 -17.01 17.85 17.93
C ALA A 10 -16.74 17.12 16.61
N PHE A 11 -16.36 15.85 16.68
CA PHE A 11 -16.20 14.99 15.51
C PHE A 11 -17.49 14.86 14.69
N ASP A 12 -18.62 14.56 15.35
CA ASP A 12 -19.92 14.41 14.69
C ASP A 12 -20.42 15.71 14.03
N ARG A 13 -20.02 16.87 14.57
CA ARG A 13 -20.31 18.19 13.98
C ARG A 13 -19.37 18.56 12.83
N GLY A 14 -18.38 17.72 12.52
CA GLY A 14 -17.36 18.00 11.50
C GLY A 14 -16.38 19.09 11.89
N GLU A 15 -16.22 19.35 13.20
CA GLU A 15 -15.22 20.28 13.72
C GLU A 15 -13.81 19.67 13.60
N ASP A 16 -12.79 20.52 13.49
CA ASP A 16 -11.40 20.07 13.52
C ASP A 16 -11.01 19.67 14.94
N ILE A 17 -10.58 18.42 15.09
CA ILE A 17 -10.19 17.77 16.34
C ILE A 17 -8.70 17.38 16.36
N LEU A 18 -7.92 17.79 15.34
CA LEU A 18 -6.52 17.39 15.19
C LEU A 18 -5.66 17.80 16.40
N ASP A 19 -5.92 18.97 16.99
CA ASP A 19 -5.20 19.48 18.17
C ASP A 19 -5.47 18.67 19.44
N ASP A 20 -6.56 17.88 19.47
CA ASP A 20 -6.92 17.00 20.58
C ASP A 20 -6.33 15.57 20.43
N LEU A 21 -5.71 15.25 19.29
CA LEU A 21 -5.14 13.94 18.99
C LEU A 21 -3.63 13.88 19.26
N ASP A 22 -3.19 12.84 19.98
CA ASP A 22 -1.77 12.50 20.05
C ASP A 22 -1.34 11.74 18.79
N LEU A 23 -0.79 12.49 17.82
CA LEU A 23 -0.32 11.94 16.55
C LEU A 23 1.10 11.35 16.62
N SER A 24 1.75 11.34 17.79
CA SER A 24 3.12 10.82 17.94
C SER A 24 3.26 9.34 17.56
N THR A 25 2.14 8.60 17.60
CA THR A 25 2.07 7.17 17.23
C THR A 25 1.22 6.90 15.98
N ALA A 26 0.77 7.95 15.29
CA ALA A 26 -0.01 7.81 14.07
C ALA A 26 0.80 7.07 13.00
N ARG A 27 0.21 6.00 12.45
CA ARG A 27 0.82 5.18 11.40
C ARG A 27 -0.25 4.77 10.39
N ARG A 28 0.18 4.46 9.17
CA ARG A 28 -0.67 3.95 8.09
C ARG A 28 -0.39 2.45 7.93
N PRO A 29 -1.18 1.56 8.57
CA PRO A 29 -0.84 0.12 8.64
C PRO A 29 -0.78 -0.58 7.28
N GLY A 30 -1.32 0.04 6.22
CA GLY A 30 -1.25 -0.46 4.84
C GLY A 30 -0.05 0.03 4.01
N GLU A 31 0.74 0.97 4.53
CA GLU A 31 1.89 1.56 3.81
C GLU A 31 3.25 1.05 4.33
N GLU A 32 3.25 0.15 5.30
CA GLU A 32 4.49 -0.45 5.83
C GLU A 32 5.20 -1.28 4.75
N GLN A 33 6.38 -0.82 4.34
CA GLN A 33 7.20 -1.51 3.34
C GLN A 33 8.10 -2.55 4.02
N LYS A 34 7.94 -3.82 3.64
CA LYS A 34 8.85 -4.91 4.06
C LYS A 34 9.72 -5.34 2.89
N ARG A 35 11.04 -5.32 3.06
CA ARG A 35 11.98 -5.85 2.06
C ARG A 35 11.96 -7.38 2.08
N VAL A 36 11.83 -7.98 0.90
CA VAL A 36 11.89 -9.43 0.70
C VAL A 36 12.93 -9.71 -0.38
N ASN A 37 13.78 -10.71 -0.16
CA ASN A 37 14.77 -11.17 -1.14
C ASN A 37 14.22 -12.42 -1.84
N VAL A 38 14.35 -12.48 -3.16
CA VAL A 38 13.89 -13.60 -3.99
C VAL A 38 14.91 -13.84 -5.09
N ASP A 39 15.31 -15.10 -5.27
CA ASP A 39 16.17 -15.51 -6.37
C ASP A 39 15.31 -15.88 -7.59
N PHE A 40 15.76 -15.44 -8.77
CA PHE A 40 15.09 -15.71 -10.04
C PHE A 40 16.07 -16.40 -11.00
N PRO A 41 15.60 -17.39 -11.79
CA PRO A 41 16.39 -17.92 -12.90
C PRO A 41 16.79 -16.82 -13.88
N VAL A 42 17.99 -16.95 -14.47
CA VAL A 42 18.55 -15.95 -15.41
C VAL A 42 17.59 -15.64 -16.56
N TRP A 43 16.95 -16.67 -17.13
CA TRP A 43 15.99 -16.50 -18.23
C TRP A 43 14.80 -15.64 -17.83
N MET A 44 14.35 -15.72 -16.57
CA MET A 44 13.21 -14.96 -16.08
C MET A 44 13.58 -13.50 -15.88
N VAL A 45 14.78 -13.22 -15.36
CA VAL A 45 15.28 -11.84 -15.23
C VAL A 45 15.38 -11.18 -16.60
N ALA A 46 15.90 -11.89 -17.60
CA ALA A 46 16.03 -11.37 -18.96
C ALA A 46 14.65 -11.04 -19.57
N ALA A 47 13.65 -11.90 -19.36
CA ALA A 47 12.28 -11.65 -19.82
C ALA A 47 11.65 -10.43 -19.11
N LEU A 48 11.80 -10.32 -17.79
CA LEU A 48 11.31 -9.19 -17.01
C LEU A 48 11.95 -7.86 -17.45
N ASP A 49 13.24 -7.88 -17.78
CA ASP A 49 13.95 -6.68 -18.27
C ASP A 49 13.49 -6.23 -19.65
N ALA A 50 13.22 -7.18 -20.55
CA ALA A 50 12.70 -6.86 -21.88
C ALA A 50 11.33 -6.18 -21.76
N GLU A 51 10.46 -6.72 -20.90
CA GLU A 51 9.12 -6.17 -20.69
C GLU A 51 9.15 -4.81 -19.98
N ALA A 52 9.95 -4.69 -18.91
CA ALA A 52 10.11 -3.43 -18.20
C ALA A 52 10.62 -2.32 -19.15
N ARG A 53 11.55 -2.65 -20.06
CA ARG A 53 12.02 -1.72 -21.09
C ARG A 53 10.92 -1.37 -22.09
N HIS A 54 10.13 -2.34 -22.54
CA HIS A 54 9.05 -2.12 -23.48
C HIS A 54 8.01 -1.11 -22.94
N LEU A 55 7.69 -1.22 -21.65
CA LEU A 55 6.74 -0.36 -20.97
C LEU A 55 7.37 0.91 -20.37
N GLY A 56 8.69 1.08 -20.46
CA GLY A 56 9.40 2.24 -19.92
C GLY A 56 9.39 2.31 -18.38
N VAL A 57 9.30 1.17 -17.70
CA VAL A 57 9.23 1.07 -16.23
C VAL A 57 10.42 0.28 -15.67
N THR A 58 10.57 0.27 -14.35
CA THR A 58 11.60 -0.54 -13.70
C THR A 58 11.18 -2.01 -13.60
N ARG A 59 12.17 -2.91 -13.51
CA ARG A 59 11.92 -4.33 -13.20
C ARG A 59 11.11 -4.53 -11.91
N GLN A 60 11.33 -3.70 -10.89
CA GLN A 60 10.56 -3.79 -9.65
C GLN A 60 9.09 -3.41 -9.85
N SER A 61 8.82 -2.42 -10.70
CA SER A 61 7.46 -1.99 -11.03
C SER A 61 6.68 -3.10 -11.75
N ILE A 62 7.28 -3.78 -12.73
CA ILE A 62 6.60 -4.87 -13.45
C ILE A 62 6.32 -6.06 -12.51
N ILE A 63 7.28 -6.42 -11.65
CA ILE A 63 7.09 -7.48 -10.64
C ILE A 63 5.93 -7.13 -9.69
N LYS A 64 5.88 -5.89 -9.21
CA LYS A 64 4.83 -5.42 -8.30
C LYS A 64 3.45 -5.46 -8.97
N LEU A 65 3.35 -4.98 -10.21
CA LEU A 65 2.10 -4.92 -10.95
C LEU A 65 1.53 -6.32 -11.18
N TRP A 66 2.32 -7.22 -11.77
CA TRP A 66 1.87 -8.59 -12.06
C TRP A 66 1.53 -9.39 -10.80
N LEU A 67 2.29 -9.19 -9.71
CA LEU A 67 1.96 -9.83 -8.44
C LEU A 67 0.63 -9.31 -7.89
N ALA A 68 0.37 -8.00 -7.95
CA ALA A 68 -0.89 -7.41 -7.53
C ALA A 68 -2.07 -7.96 -8.35
N GLU A 69 -1.97 -7.94 -9.68
CA GLU A 69 -2.99 -8.48 -10.60
C GLU A 69 -3.29 -9.95 -10.28
N ARG A 70 -2.25 -10.76 -10.07
CA ARG A 70 -2.43 -12.19 -9.76
C ARG A 70 -3.08 -12.42 -8.40
N LEU A 71 -2.75 -11.60 -7.40
CA LEU A 71 -3.37 -11.66 -6.07
C LEU A 71 -4.82 -11.20 -6.09
N GLU A 72 -5.15 -10.18 -6.88
CA GLU A 72 -6.52 -9.69 -7.06
C GLU A 72 -7.41 -10.72 -7.75
N GLN A 73 -6.94 -11.36 -8.84
CA GLN A 73 -7.65 -12.44 -9.51
C GLN A 73 -7.99 -13.60 -8.56
N ARG A 74 -7.09 -13.93 -7.62
CA ARG A 74 -7.36 -14.97 -6.61
C ARG A 74 -8.41 -14.54 -5.59
N LYS A 75 -8.48 -13.25 -5.25
CA LYS A 75 -9.48 -12.72 -4.33
C LYS A 75 -10.86 -12.63 -4.98
N ASN A 76 -10.93 -12.50 -6.30
CA ASN A 76 -12.19 -12.36 -7.03
C ASN A 76 -12.30 -13.39 -8.17
N PRO A 77 -12.62 -14.65 -7.88
CA PRO A 77 -12.64 -15.73 -8.87
C PRO A 77 -13.79 -15.67 -9.89
N ALA A 78 -14.57 -14.59 -9.94
CA ALA A 78 -15.78 -14.44 -10.75
C ALA A 78 -15.85 -13.09 -11.49
N ALA A 79 -14.79 -12.72 -12.21
CA ALA A 79 -14.80 -11.68 -13.24
C ALA A 79 -14.54 -12.31 -14.61
#